data_AF-A0A8B9M7N4-F1
#
_entry.id   AF-A0A8B9M7N4-F1
#
_cell.length_a   1.000
_cell.length_b   1.000
_cell.length_c   1.000
_cell.angle_alpha   90.00
_cell.angle_beta   90.00
_cell.angle_gamma   90.00
#
_symmetry.space_group_name_H-M   'P 1'
#
loop_
_entity.id
_entity.type
_entity.pdbx_description
1 polymer ?
#
loop_
_entity_poly.entity_id
_entity_poly.type
_entity_poly.pdbx_seq_one_letter_code
_entity_poly.pdbx_strand_id
1 'polypeptide(L)'
;MGNSRGNTLSLKHKTLKPCQKEFWQYSFDEIGKYDIPAELYFVMNKTGQKDVYYVGHSEAATAGFIAFSTYPELAQRVKVFFAMGPVATATHATSPLVTFTRLPPSLLRLLLGCKGTLHQNELLKGPFTRICRSLGKFCGSVLYYIAGGKVQNVNTVSMSQNTLIQVKLK
;
A
#
# COMPACT_ATOMS: atom_id res chain seq x y z
N MET A 1 -2.37 -7.70 -10.89
CA MET A 1 -1.92 -7.23 -9.57
C MET A 1 -2.25 -5.74 -9.51
N GLY A 2 -3.00 -5.31 -8.49
CA GLY A 2 -3.48 -3.92 -8.33
C GLY A 2 -2.38 -2.97 -7.85
N ASN A 3 -2.54 -1.68 -8.12
CA ASN A 3 -1.62 -0.62 -7.71
C ASN A 3 -2.40 0.61 -7.26
N SER A 4 -2.46 0.83 -5.94
CA SER A 4 -3.12 2.00 -5.36
C SER A 4 -2.58 3.31 -5.93
N ARG A 5 -3.47 4.28 -6.15
CA ARG A 5 -3.12 5.64 -6.56
C ARG A 5 -1.97 6.22 -5.72
N GLY A 6 -1.06 6.94 -6.38
CA GLY A 6 0.09 7.59 -5.77
C GLY A 6 1.27 6.69 -5.39
N ASN A 7 1.17 5.37 -5.58
CA ASN A 7 2.35 4.50 -5.56
C ASN A 7 3.20 4.70 -6.84
N THR A 8 4.43 4.18 -6.89
CA THR A 8 5.38 4.37 -8.00
C THR A 8 4.82 4.03 -9.39
N LEU A 9 3.89 3.08 -9.50
CA LEU A 9 3.28 2.66 -10.76
C LEU A 9 1.96 3.38 -11.09
N SER A 10 1.38 4.10 -10.13
CA SER A 10 0.09 4.79 -10.24
C SER A 10 0.19 6.30 -9.96
N LEU A 11 1.22 6.97 -10.51
CA LEU A 11 1.48 8.42 -10.35
C LEU A 11 0.87 9.31 -11.45
N LYS A 12 -0.15 8.85 -12.18
CA LYS A 12 -0.76 9.64 -13.25
C LYS A 12 -2.21 9.97 -12.90
N HIS A 13 -2.62 11.19 -13.24
CA HIS A 13 -4.01 11.62 -13.14
C HIS A 13 -4.40 12.30 -14.46
N LYS A 14 -5.70 12.25 -14.82
CA LYS A 14 -6.17 12.80 -16.10
C LYS A 14 -5.93 14.30 -16.23
N THR A 15 -6.05 15.03 -15.12
CA THR A 15 -5.98 16.51 -15.08
C THR A 15 -4.93 17.07 -14.13
N LEU A 16 -4.48 16.28 -13.15
CA LEU A 16 -3.62 16.75 -12.07
C LEU A 16 -2.20 16.20 -12.29
N LYS A 17 -1.21 17.01 -11.93
CA LYS A 17 0.20 16.61 -11.93
C LYS A 17 0.62 16.23 -10.49
N PRO A 18 1.54 15.27 -10.30
CA PRO A 18 2.05 14.92 -8.96
C PRO A 18 2.68 16.08 -8.18
N CYS A 19 3.04 17.19 -8.84
CA CYS A 19 3.53 18.38 -8.15
C CYS A 19 2.43 19.21 -7.46
N GLN A 20 1.16 19.00 -7.83
CA GLN A 20 -0.02 19.68 -7.28
C GLN A 20 -0.44 19.02 -5.97
N LYS A 21 -0.89 19.83 -5.00
CA LYS A 21 -1.29 19.33 -3.67
C LYS A 21 -2.55 18.47 -3.76
N GLU A 22 -3.47 18.86 -4.63
CA GLU A 22 -4.75 18.23 -4.89
C GLU A 22 -4.59 16.79 -5.39
N PHE A 23 -3.48 16.48 -6.07
CA PHE A 23 -3.15 15.13 -6.50
C PHE A 23 -3.03 14.16 -5.31
N TRP A 24 -2.55 14.65 -4.16
CA TRP A 24 -2.29 13.86 -2.95
C TRP A 24 -3.39 13.99 -1.90
N GLN A 25 -4.51 14.63 -2.24
CA GLN A 25 -5.68 14.71 -1.37
C GLN A 25 -6.53 13.46 -1.51
N TYR A 26 -6.00 12.33 -1.05
CA TYR A 26 -6.72 11.07 -0.96
C TYR A 26 -6.26 10.27 0.27
N SER A 27 -7.06 9.32 0.71
CA SER A 27 -6.73 8.33 1.72
C SER A 27 -7.06 6.91 1.21
N PHE A 28 -6.99 5.92 2.10
CA PHE A 28 -7.53 4.58 1.84
C PHE A 28 -9.03 4.59 1.51
N ASP A 29 -9.77 5.65 1.86
CA ASP A 29 -11.17 5.82 1.51
C ASP A 29 -11.36 5.91 0.01
N GLU A 30 -10.59 6.78 -0.68
CA GLU A 30 -10.65 6.88 -2.13
C GLU A 30 -10.13 5.61 -2.82
N ILE A 31 -9.14 4.93 -2.24
CA ILE A 31 -8.65 3.64 -2.76
C ILE A 31 -9.79 2.62 -2.73
N GLY A 32 -10.47 2.45 -1.60
CA GLY A 32 -11.60 1.53 -1.47
C GLY A 32 -12.80 1.95 -2.32
N LYS A 33 -13.12 3.24 -2.40
CA LYS A 33 -14.30 3.74 -3.13
C LYS A 33 -14.13 3.76 -4.64
N TYR A 34 -12.91 3.92 -5.15
CA TYR A 34 -12.68 4.16 -6.57
C TYR A 34 -11.65 3.19 -7.18
N ASP A 35 -10.51 2.97 -6.54
CA ASP A 35 -9.45 2.12 -7.13
C ASP A 35 -9.91 0.67 -7.18
N ILE A 36 -10.35 0.09 -6.05
CA ILE A 36 -10.75 -1.32 -5.98
C ILE A 36 -11.88 -1.65 -6.97
N PRO A 37 -13.00 -0.90 -7.03
CA PRO A 37 -14.04 -1.17 -8.03
C PRO A 37 -13.53 -1.06 -9.46
N ALA A 38 -12.77 -0.01 -9.78
CA ALA A 38 -12.26 0.19 -11.14
C ALA A 38 -11.33 -0.95 -11.57
N GLU A 39 -10.44 -1.40 -10.69
CA GLU A 39 -9.55 -2.54 -10.94
C GLU A 39 -10.32 -3.84 -11.15
N LEU A 40 -11.26 -4.17 -10.25
CA LEU A 40 -12.01 -5.43 -10.31
C LEU A 40 -12.95 -5.48 -11.52
N TYR A 41 -13.70 -4.41 -11.81
CA TYR A 41 -14.53 -4.35 -13.00
C TYR A 41 -13.71 -4.42 -14.28
N PHE A 42 -12.54 -3.76 -14.32
CA PHE A 42 -11.64 -3.87 -15.46
C PHE A 42 -11.18 -5.32 -15.68
N VAL A 43 -10.74 -6.01 -14.63
CA VAL A 43 -10.29 -7.41 -14.73
C VAL A 43 -11.43 -8.33 -15.17
N MET A 44 -12.61 -8.21 -14.56
CA MET A 44 -13.79 -8.99 -14.95
C MET A 44 -14.15 -8.76 -16.42
N ASN A 45 -14.19 -7.50 -16.87
CA ASN A 45 -14.49 -7.16 -18.26
C ASN A 45 -13.42 -7.68 -19.24
N LYS A 46 -12.14 -7.61 -18.86
CA LYS A 46 -11.04 -8.09 -19.72
C LYS A 46 -10.94 -9.61 -19.79
N THR A 47 -11.29 -10.31 -18.74
CA THR A 47 -11.19 -11.78 -18.67
C THR A 47 -12.49 -12.50 -19.03
N GLY A 48 -13.62 -11.77 -19.05
CA GLY A 48 -14.96 -12.35 -19.19
C GLY A 48 -15.47 -13.07 -17.94
N GLN A 49 -14.68 -13.08 -16.85
CA GLN A 49 -15.07 -13.70 -15.59
C GLN A 49 -16.13 -12.83 -14.90
N LYS A 50 -17.20 -13.48 -14.43
CA LYS A 50 -18.29 -12.82 -13.70
C LYS A 50 -17.91 -12.50 -12.26
N ASP A 51 -17.06 -13.32 -11.68
CA ASP A 51 -16.65 -13.23 -10.28
C ASP A 51 -15.13 -13.35 -10.13
N VAL A 52 -14.62 -12.83 -9.02
CA VAL A 52 -13.19 -12.81 -8.69
C VAL A 52 -12.95 -13.24 -7.24
N TYR A 53 -11.71 -13.65 -6.95
CA TYR A 53 -11.20 -13.76 -5.59
C TYR A 53 -10.40 -12.49 -5.27
N TYR A 54 -10.63 -11.92 -4.09
CA TYR A 54 -9.88 -10.76 -3.63
C TYR A 54 -8.96 -11.14 -2.47
N VAL A 55 -7.69 -10.82 -2.60
CA VAL A 55 -6.67 -11.02 -1.55
C VAL A 55 -6.10 -9.65 -1.20
N GLY A 56 -6.33 -9.20 0.02
CA GLY A 56 -5.86 -7.91 0.52
C GLY A 56 -4.95 -8.10 1.72
N HIS A 57 -3.79 -7.45 1.72
CA HIS A 57 -2.88 -7.42 2.87
C HIS A 57 -2.82 -6.02 3.48
N SER A 58 -2.88 -5.92 4.81
CA SER A 58 -2.76 -4.65 5.55
C SER A 58 -3.77 -3.60 5.04
N GLU A 59 -3.33 -2.42 4.58
CA GLU A 59 -4.18 -1.37 4.01
C GLU A 59 -5.09 -1.87 2.87
N ALA A 60 -4.62 -2.80 2.03
CA ALA A 60 -5.46 -3.34 0.94
C ALA A 60 -6.66 -4.12 1.49
N ALA A 61 -6.53 -4.74 2.67
CA ALA A 61 -7.69 -5.34 3.34
C ALA A 61 -8.69 -4.26 3.80
N THR A 62 -8.21 -3.15 4.34
CA THR A 62 -9.05 -1.99 4.70
C THR A 62 -9.80 -1.44 3.47
N ALA A 63 -9.10 -1.23 2.36
CA ALA A 63 -9.70 -0.78 1.11
C ALA A 63 -10.74 -1.78 0.59
N GLY A 64 -10.49 -3.09 0.72
CA GLY A 64 -11.47 -4.14 0.42
C GLY A 64 -12.74 -4.04 1.27
N PHE A 65 -12.61 -3.83 2.59
CA PHE A 65 -13.78 -3.61 3.47
C PHE A 65 -14.60 -2.38 3.05
N ILE A 66 -13.94 -1.28 2.71
CA ILE A 66 -14.61 -0.06 2.24
C ILE A 66 -15.33 -0.33 0.91
N ALA A 67 -14.66 -0.97 -0.05
CA ALA A 67 -15.24 -1.28 -1.35
C ALA A 67 -16.48 -2.17 -1.23
N PHE A 68 -16.38 -3.27 -0.49
CA PHE A 68 -17.44 -4.28 -0.43
C PHE A 68 -18.60 -3.89 0.48
N SER A 69 -18.40 -2.95 1.41
CA SER A 69 -19.50 -2.34 2.18
C SER A 69 -20.18 -1.20 1.42
N THR A 70 -19.47 -0.48 0.56
CA THR A 70 -20.01 0.66 -0.21
C THR A 70 -20.68 0.23 -1.53
N TYR A 71 -20.21 -0.87 -2.14
CA TYR A 71 -20.71 -1.38 -3.42
C TYR A 71 -21.24 -2.82 -3.29
N PRO A 72 -22.48 -3.03 -2.85
CA PRO A 72 -23.07 -4.37 -2.68
C PRO A 72 -23.05 -5.21 -3.96
N GLU A 73 -23.27 -4.59 -5.13
CA GLU A 73 -23.22 -5.29 -6.42
C GLU A 73 -21.83 -5.81 -6.78
N LEU A 74 -20.78 -5.08 -6.39
CA LEU A 74 -19.40 -5.54 -6.55
C LEU A 74 -19.11 -6.68 -5.56
N ALA A 75 -19.57 -6.54 -4.31
CA ALA A 75 -19.37 -7.55 -3.27
C ALA A 75 -19.97 -8.92 -3.65
N GLN A 76 -21.12 -8.94 -4.31
CA GLN A 76 -21.74 -10.16 -4.83
C GLN A 76 -20.88 -10.90 -5.88
N ARG A 77 -19.97 -10.17 -6.55
CA ARG A 77 -19.04 -10.73 -7.54
C ARG A 77 -17.67 -11.10 -6.94
N VAL A 78 -17.49 -10.95 -5.63
CA VAL A 78 -16.29 -11.41 -4.92
C VAL A 78 -16.62 -12.72 -4.23
N LYS A 79 -16.09 -13.83 -4.77
CA LYS A 79 -16.37 -15.18 -4.26
C LYS A 79 -15.88 -15.35 -2.83
N VAL A 80 -14.64 -14.92 -2.57
CA VAL A 80 -14.02 -14.94 -1.24
C VAL A 80 -13.10 -13.74 -1.13
N PHE A 81 -13.14 -13.09 0.02
CA PHE A 81 -12.18 -12.07 0.43
C PHE A 81 -11.20 -12.66 1.46
N PHE A 82 -9.95 -12.86 1.04
CA PHE A 82 -8.83 -13.21 1.91
C PHE A 82 -8.19 -11.94 2.48
N ALA A 83 -8.58 -11.58 3.71
CA ALA A 83 -8.05 -10.42 4.43
C ALA A 83 -6.85 -10.82 5.31
N MET A 84 -5.63 -10.49 4.90
CA MET A 84 -4.39 -10.84 5.59
C MET A 84 -3.87 -9.65 6.40
N GLY A 85 -3.75 -9.80 7.72
CA GLY A 85 -3.41 -8.68 8.61
C GLY A 85 -4.37 -7.49 8.49
N PRO A 86 -5.70 -7.70 8.58
CA PRO A 86 -6.68 -6.65 8.33
C PRO A 86 -6.60 -5.52 9.36
N VAL A 87 -6.75 -4.29 8.88
CA VAL A 87 -6.83 -3.10 9.74
C VAL A 87 -8.21 -2.46 9.56
N ALA A 88 -9.18 -2.89 10.38
CA ALA A 88 -10.51 -2.25 10.42
C ALA A 88 -10.53 -1.08 11.40
N THR A 89 -9.87 -1.24 12.55
CA THR A 89 -9.64 -0.17 13.54
C THR A 89 -8.20 -0.27 14.06
N ALA A 90 -7.65 0.86 14.50
CA ALA A 90 -6.29 0.95 15.05
C ALA A 90 -6.27 1.48 16.50
N THR A 91 -7.39 1.40 17.22
CA THR A 91 -7.55 1.98 18.57
C THR A 91 -6.55 1.41 19.58
N HIS A 92 -6.33 0.10 19.55
CA HIS A 92 -5.41 -0.61 20.45
C HIS A 92 -4.04 -0.91 19.83
N ALA A 93 -3.79 -0.46 18.60
CA ALA A 93 -2.50 -0.71 17.96
C ALA A 93 -1.39 0.12 18.61
N THR A 94 -0.30 -0.54 18.97
CA THR A 94 0.86 0.03 19.68
C THR A 94 2.06 0.26 18.77
N SER A 95 1.91 0.01 17.46
CA SER A 95 3.02 0.18 16.52
C SER A 95 3.49 1.64 16.49
N PRO A 96 4.79 1.88 16.24
CA PRO A 96 5.33 3.23 16.09
C PRO A 96 4.58 4.04 15.04
N LEU A 97 4.13 3.39 13.97
CA LEU A 97 3.35 4.02 12.90
C LEU A 97 2.01 4.56 13.42
N VAL A 98 1.26 3.78 14.21
CA VAL A 98 -0.02 4.22 14.78
C VAL A 98 0.20 5.27 15.86
N THR A 99 1.30 5.20 16.61
CA THR A 99 1.65 6.26 17.57
C THR A 99 1.94 7.57 16.85
N PHE A 100 2.63 7.52 15.71
CA PHE A 100 2.93 8.70 14.89
C PHE A 100 1.66 9.35 14.33
N THR A 101 0.65 8.58 13.92
CA THR A 101 -0.61 9.14 13.41
C THR A 101 -1.46 9.84 14.48
N ARG A 102 -1.15 9.66 15.77
CA ARG A 102 -1.81 10.39 16.88
C ARG A 102 -1.29 11.82 17.06
N LEU A 103 -0.24 12.22 16.34
CA LEU A 103 0.26 13.59 16.36
C LEU A 103 -0.76 14.57 15.73
N PRO A 104 -0.75 15.85 16.15
CA PRO A 104 -1.65 16.84 15.57
C PRO A 104 -1.49 16.95 14.04
N PRO A 105 -2.59 17.14 13.28
CA PRO A 105 -2.53 17.24 11.81
C PRO A 105 -1.61 18.35 11.29
N SER A 106 -1.46 19.45 12.03
CA SER A 106 -0.50 20.51 11.72
C SER A 106 0.95 20.02 11.76
N LEU A 107 1.31 19.26 12.81
CA LEU A 107 2.64 18.68 12.97
C LEU A 107 2.90 17.59 11.93
N LEU A 108 1.92 16.72 11.67
CA LEU A 108 2.01 15.71 10.61
C LEU A 108 2.26 16.36 9.23
N ARG A 109 1.52 17.42 8.90
CA ARG A 109 1.72 18.17 7.64
C ARG A 109 3.09 18.85 7.58
N LEU A 110 3.61 19.33 8.71
CA LEU A 110 4.95 19.91 8.78
C LEU A 110 6.04 18.86 8.55
N LEU A 111 5.91 17.69 9.17
CA LEU A 111 6.91 16.61 9.10
C LEU A 111 6.88 15.85 7.77
N LEU A 112 5.67 15.52 7.27
CA LEU A 112 5.48 14.68 6.08
C LEU A 112 5.29 15.48 4.80
N GLY A 113 4.99 16.78 4.90
CA GLY A 113 4.62 17.59 3.76
C GLY A 113 3.22 17.28 3.22
N CYS A 114 2.96 17.71 1.98
CA CYS A 114 1.65 17.59 1.31
C CYS A 114 1.72 16.87 -0.05
N LYS A 115 2.84 16.20 -0.37
CA LYS A 115 3.11 15.63 -1.71
C LYS A 115 3.31 14.12 -1.71
N GLY A 116 2.52 13.41 -0.91
CA GLY A 116 2.65 11.98 -0.69
C GLY A 116 3.65 11.67 0.42
N THR A 117 3.29 10.71 1.28
CA THR A 117 4.14 10.27 2.39
C THR A 117 5.05 9.15 1.90
N LEU A 118 6.32 9.17 2.34
CA LEU A 118 7.29 8.09 2.04
C LEU A 118 7.42 7.74 0.55
N HIS A 119 7.11 8.70 -0.34
CA HIS A 119 7.26 8.49 -1.76
C HIS A 119 8.74 8.23 -2.06
N GLN A 120 9.03 7.14 -2.77
CA GLN A 120 10.39 6.71 -3.06
C GLN A 120 11.13 7.83 -3.79
N ASN A 121 12.00 8.52 -3.06
CA ASN A 121 12.85 9.53 -3.65
C ASN A 121 13.97 8.80 -4.40
N GLU A 122 13.95 8.88 -5.73
CA GLU A 122 14.94 8.22 -6.60
C GLU A 122 16.38 8.60 -6.21
N LEU A 123 16.60 9.79 -5.65
CA LEU A 123 17.91 10.23 -5.14
C LEU A 123 18.37 9.42 -3.91
N LEU A 124 17.45 9.11 -2.99
CA LEU A 124 17.74 8.40 -1.72
C LEU A 124 17.70 6.89 -1.88
N LYS A 125 17.06 6.39 -2.93
CA LYS A 125 16.92 4.96 -3.24
C LYS A 125 18.27 4.25 -3.34
N GLY A 126 19.24 4.82 -4.05
CA GLY A 126 20.58 4.24 -4.21
C GLY A 126 21.33 4.09 -2.88
N PRO A 127 21.55 5.18 -2.12
CA PRO A 127 22.16 5.13 -0.80
C PRO A 127 21.45 4.17 0.17
N PHE A 128 20.11 4.23 0.25
CA PHE A 128 19.32 3.36 1.11
C PHE A 128 19.47 1.88 0.75
N THR A 129 19.45 1.55 -0.55
CA THR A 129 19.67 0.19 -1.04
C THR A 129 21.06 -0.32 -0.68
N ARG A 130 22.10 0.54 -0.78
CA ARG A 130 23.47 0.17 -0.40
C ARG A 130 23.60 -0.10 1.10
N ILE A 131 22.97 0.72 1.93
CA ILE A 131 22.92 0.53 3.39
C ILE A 131 22.23 -0.78 3.72
N CYS A 132 21.04 -1.04 3.17
CA CYS A 132 20.34 -2.30 3.44
C CYS A 132 21.01 -3.52 2.83
N ARG A 133 21.84 -3.36 1.79
CA ARG A 133 22.70 -4.45 1.30
C ARG A 133 23.78 -4.81 2.30
N SER A 134 24.43 -3.81 2.90
CA SER A 134 25.48 -4.01 3.90
C SER A 134 24.94 -4.42 5.27
N LEU A 135 23.74 -3.98 5.62
CA LEU A 135 23.12 -4.14 6.94
C LEU A 135 21.71 -4.76 6.82
N GLY A 136 21.59 -5.87 6.08
CA GLY A 136 20.29 -6.50 5.81
C GLY A 136 19.50 -6.88 7.07
N LYS A 137 20.19 -7.38 8.11
CA LYS A 137 19.55 -7.67 9.41
C LYS A 137 19.00 -6.42 10.09
N PHE A 138 19.71 -5.29 10.01
CA PHE A 138 19.24 -4.02 10.57
C PHE A 138 18.00 -3.52 9.84
N CYS A 139 18.02 -3.49 8.50
CA CYS A 139 16.85 -3.10 7.72
C CYS A 139 15.66 -4.06 7.94
N GLY A 140 15.92 -5.36 8.09
CA GLY A 140 14.93 -6.34 8.54
C GLY A 140 14.32 -5.97 9.89
N SER A 141 15.14 -5.69 10.90
CA SER A 141 14.68 -5.29 12.23
C SER A 141 13.85 -4.01 12.20
N VAL A 142 14.25 -2.99 11.43
CA VAL A 142 13.49 -1.73 11.29
C VAL A 142 12.13 -1.98 10.63
N LEU A 143 12.09 -2.77 9.56
CA LEU A 143 10.83 -3.14 8.90
C LEU A 143 9.88 -3.84 9.88
N TYR A 144 10.41 -4.78 10.68
CA TYR A 144 9.62 -5.51 11.67
C TYR A 144 9.18 -4.69 12.87
N TYR A 145 9.99 -3.71 13.29
CA TYR A 145 9.60 -2.78 14.35
C TYR A 145 8.36 -1.95 13.94
N ILE A 146 8.23 -1.64 12.64
CA ILE A 146 7.11 -0.86 12.10
C ILE A 146 5.89 -1.76 11.81
N ALA A 147 6.10 -2.87 11.10
CA ALA A 147 5.03 -3.73 10.60
C ALA A 147 4.61 -4.86 11.57
N GLY A 148 5.43 -5.16 12.58
CA GLY A 148 5.27 -6.30 13.48
C GLY A 148 5.81 -7.61 12.89
N GLY A 149 6.51 -8.40 13.70
CA GLY A 149 7.02 -9.74 13.33
C GLY A 149 8.46 -10.02 13.78
N LYS A 150 9.08 -11.04 13.18
CA LYS A 150 10.38 -11.60 13.58
C LYS A 150 11.33 -11.71 12.39
N VAL A 151 12.55 -11.15 12.50
CA VAL A 151 13.59 -11.15 11.44
C VAL A 151 13.94 -12.56 10.94
N GLN A 152 13.78 -13.57 11.78
CA GLN A 152 14.02 -14.97 11.43
C GLN A 152 13.13 -15.48 10.29
N ASN A 153 11.98 -14.84 10.04
CA ASN A 153 11.03 -15.26 9.02
C ASN A 153 11.26 -14.59 7.66
N VAL A 154 12.36 -13.82 7.49
CA VAL A 154 12.68 -13.14 6.22
C VAL A 154 13.97 -13.65 5.64
N ASN A 155 13.94 -13.83 4.33
CA ASN A 155 15.16 -13.94 3.55
C ASN A 155 15.89 -12.59 3.48
N THR A 156 16.81 -12.36 4.42
CA THR A 156 17.63 -11.14 4.50
C THR A 156 18.54 -10.93 3.29
N VAL A 157 18.80 -11.95 2.47
CA VAL A 157 19.54 -11.85 1.20
C VAL A 157 18.66 -11.24 0.10
N SER A 158 17.36 -11.55 0.08
CA SER A 158 16.41 -10.91 -0.84
C SER A 158 16.23 -9.42 -0.55
N MET A 159 16.34 -9.02 0.73
CA MET A 159 16.31 -7.60 1.15
C MET A 159 17.56 -6.82 0.70
N SER A 160 18.69 -7.50 0.49
CA SER A 160 19.96 -6.87 0.08
C SER A 160 20.13 -6.77 -1.46
N GLN A 161 19.29 -7.46 -2.23
CA GLN A 161 19.46 -7.61 -3.69
C GLN A 161 18.34 -7.07 -4.58
N ASN A 162 17.17 -6.65 -4.10
CA ASN A 162 16.08 -6.30 -5.01
C ASN A 162 16.11 -4.85 -5.53
N THR A 163 16.88 -4.66 -6.61
CA THR A 163 16.39 -3.89 -7.77
C THR A 163 15.79 -4.94 -8.73
N LEU A 164 14.50 -4.84 -9.04
CA LEU A 164 13.74 -5.72 -9.95
C LEU A 164 13.29 -7.08 -9.38
N ILE A 165 12.23 -7.08 -8.56
CA ILE A 165 11.22 -8.15 -8.69
C ILE A 165 10.27 -7.72 -9.82
N GLN A 166 10.72 -7.91 -11.07
CA GLN A 166 9.76 -8.14 -12.15
C GLN A 166 9.28 -9.57 -11.96
N VAL A 167 8.03 -9.73 -11.55
CA VAL A 167 7.34 -11.02 -11.61
C VAL A 167 7.29 -11.38 -13.09
N LYS A 168 8.30 -12.12 -13.55
CA LYS A 168 8.33 -12.71 -14.88
C LYS A 168 7.32 -13.86 -14.86
N LEU A 169 6.05 -13.53 -15.06
CA LEU A 169 5.06 -14.52 -15.43
C LEU A 169 5.45 -14.99 -16.84
N LYS A 170 5.81 -16.27 -16.94
CA LYS A 170 5.78 -16.98 -18.21
C LYS A 170 4.33 -17.11 -18.67
#